data_AF-A0A964EV25-F1
#
_entry.id   AF-A0A964EV25-F1
#
_cell.length_a   1.000
_cell.length_b   1.000
_cell.length_c   1.000
_cell.angle_alpha   90.00
_cell.angle_beta   90.00
_cell.angle_gamma   90.00
#
_symmetry.space_group_name_H-M   'P 1'
#
loop_
_entity.id
_entity.type
_entity.pdbx_description
1 polymer ?
#
loop_
_entity_poly.entity_id
_entity_poly.type
_entity_poly.pdbx_seq_one_letter_code
_entity_poly.pdbx_strand_id
1 'polypeptide(L)'
;MPLLLLLATACRPAQEPSPTCGGDQGLWFGQLYSHPDARSASGVGEQPPILLVHNAHGHTYGFTRSAYVEHLESGTWAQAKEATYQGHRREILWLASEAERYGARLSFQLNGEYARDARLSGDDHLAALAERGHTFGAHFHPSALGAWDDGPSDPEADGFWARFSGEDVTADLITATWESHLTEIEAALGAPVHRVDDATPLDDPLVRNQALRLMDAYDVTLFASGEEMVDTPWAQLPLTPFRPNRPDTLTWDPTAPWVALPSHPQIGRTQTSGEHLVLSTPAQLKRRFLQLWLERLYARAVDAPALPWSFGTMTHPDTNALYREDVTELYAWLGGISQQCDPWGEVGLEPVTDATLLDRFEDWEDAHPDAVTLDLDDGAPYPYGLEGLALALVDTEYVAPLPELLDAGAWAWQLARRGAERTQDADGPQLAVGALGGPLWVLWAPEPVTIDLSPWLSGPALAHDGLTGEIVPVDPSALRVDVVPRVIEAADAPIDALAPIPGSE
;
A
#
# COMPACT_ATOMS: atom_id res chain seq x y z
N MET A 1 -41.01 -13.75 -29.13
CA MET A 1 -40.01 -12.73 -28.76
C MET A 1 -38.70 -13.45 -28.56
N PRO A 2 -37.64 -13.19 -29.34
CA PRO A 2 -36.38 -13.91 -29.18
C PRO A 2 -35.59 -13.30 -28.02
N LEU A 3 -35.12 -14.16 -27.11
CA LEU A 3 -34.12 -13.86 -26.09
C LEU A 3 -32.80 -13.53 -26.80
N LEU A 4 -32.31 -12.30 -26.64
CA LEU A 4 -30.91 -11.99 -26.91
C LEU A 4 -30.10 -12.37 -25.67
N LEU A 5 -29.31 -13.44 -25.78
CA LEU A 5 -28.15 -13.65 -24.91
C LEU A 5 -27.10 -12.60 -25.31
N LEU A 6 -26.93 -11.56 -24.50
CA LEU A 6 -25.74 -10.72 -24.52
C LEU A 6 -24.64 -11.48 -23.77
N LEU A 7 -23.71 -12.05 -24.54
CA LEU A 7 -22.43 -12.51 -24.00
C LEU A 7 -21.67 -11.26 -23.53
N ALA A 8 -21.52 -11.12 -22.22
CA ALA A 8 -20.56 -10.20 -21.61
C ALA A 8 -19.15 -10.69 -21.99
N THR A 9 -18.61 -10.15 -23.08
CA THR A 9 -17.19 -10.26 -23.39
C THR A 9 -16.49 -9.38 -22.35
N ALA A 10 -15.91 -9.99 -21.32
CA ALA A 10 -14.93 -9.32 -20.48
C ALA A 10 -13.84 -8.78 -21.42
N CYS A 11 -13.75 -7.45 -21.54
CA CYS A 11 -12.63 -6.82 -22.22
C CYS A 11 -11.38 -7.22 -21.44
N ARG A 12 -10.64 -8.21 -21.93
CA ARG A 12 -9.27 -8.43 -21.45
C ARG A 12 -8.51 -7.11 -21.69
N PRO A 13 -7.92 -6.51 -20.65
CA PRO A 13 -7.12 -5.31 -20.85
C PRO A 13 -6.03 -5.60 -21.89
N ALA A 14 -5.71 -4.60 -22.70
CA ALA A 14 -4.62 -4.71 -23.65
C ALA A 14 -3.36 -5.14 -22.88
N GLN A 15 -2.74 -6.23 -23.34
CA GLN A 15 -1.53 -6.77 -22.71
C GLN A 15 -0.45 -5.69 -22.76
N GLU A 16 -0.14 -5.07 -21.61
CA GLU A 16 0.88 -4.03 -21.54
C GLU A 16 2.22 -4.64 -21.92
N PRO A 17 3.08 -3.91 -22.66
CA PRO A 17 4.41 -4.41 -22.98
C PRO A 17 5.15 -4.63 -21.67
N SER A 18 5.50 -5.88 -21.38
CA SER A 18 6.29 -6.21 -20.20
C SER A 18 7.58 -5.38 -20.22
N PRO A 19 7.94 -4.72 -19.10
CA PRO A 19 9.20 -4.02 -19.01
C PRO A 19 10.33 -5.02 -19.32
N THR A 20 11.09 -4.74 -20.37
CA THR A 20 12.28 -5.52 -20.70
C THR A 20 13.50 -4.73 -20.24
N CYS A 21 14.41 -5.37 -19.51
CA CYS A 21 15.72 -4.82 -19.22
C CYS A 21 16.47 -4.53 -20.54
N GLY A 22 16.41 -3.28 -20.99
CA GLY A 22 17.23 -2.80 -22.09
C GLY A 22 18.68 -2.75 -21.62
N GLY A 23 19.57 -3.47 -22.31
CA GLY A 23 20.98 -3.59 -21.92
C GLY A 23 21.65 -2.23 -21.70
N ASP A 24 22.51 -2.20 -20.66
CA ASP A 24 23.49 -1.17 -20.29
C ASP A 24 23.10 -0.04 -19.33
N GLN A 25 21.91 -0.01 -18.72
CA GLN A 25 21.57 1.06 -17.76
C GLN A 25 20.91 0.55 -16.47
N GLY A 26 21.67 0.56 -15.37
CA GLY A 26 21.14 0.41 -14.02
C GLY A 26 21.28 1.74 -13.28
N LEU A 27 20.16 2.42 -13.05
CA LEU A 27 20.06 3.42 -11.97
C LEU A 27 19.67 2.67 -10.70
N TRP A 28 20.00 3.19 -9.53
CA TRP A 28 19.61 2.61 -8.23
C TRP A 28 19.30 3.71 -7.23
N PHE A 29 18.52 4.69 -7.70
CA PHE A 29 18.01 5.89 -7.02
C PHE A 29 18.82 7.21 -7.06
N GLY A 30 19.56 7.49 -8.15
CA GLY A 30 20.03 8.88 -8.35
C GLY A 30 20.89 9.21 -9.58
N GLN A 31 21.72 8.30 -10.10
CA GLN A 31 22.59 8.58 -11.27
C GLN A 31 22.98 7.33 -12.06
N LEU A 32 23.20 7.52 -13.38
CA LEU A 32 23.41 6.48 -14.41
C LEU A 32 24.66 5.65 -14.10
N TYR A 33 24.49 4.33 -13.98
CA TYR A 33 25.59 3.37 -14.00
C TYR A 33 25.41 2.37 -15.14
N SER A 34 26.51 2.06 -15.82
CA SER A 34 26.61 0.97 -16.79
C SER A 34 27.45 -0.12 -16.14
N HIS A 35 26.88 -1.29 -15.85
CA HIS A 35 27.63 -2.44 -15.36
C HIS A 35 28.21 -3.18 -16.58
N PRO A 36 29.53 -3.18 -16.82
CA PRO A 36 30.10 -3.76 -18.04
C PRO A 36 30.12 -5.30 -18.08
N ASP A 37 29.57 -5.98 -17.07
CA ASP A 37 29.64 -7.45 -16.91
C ASP A 37 28.46 -8.01 -16.10
N ALA A 38 27.21 -7.67 -16.44
CA ALA A 38 26.04 -8.40 -15.94
C ALA A 38 26.04 -9.81 -16.57
N ARG A 39 26.83 -10.72 -16.00
CA ARG A 39 26.81 -12.12 -16.39
C ARG A 39 25.45 -12.67 -15.96
N SER A 40 24.72 -13.26 -16.90
CA SER A 40 23.56 -14.11 -16.59
C SER A 40 24.04 -15.26 -15.70
N ALA A 41 23.96 -15.09 -14.38
CA ALA A 41 24.18 -16.15 -13.42
C ALA A 41 22.95 -17.07 -13.47
N SER A 42 22.84 -17.83 -14.56
CA SER A 42 21.80 -18.83 -14.75
C SER A 42 22.00 -19.94 -13.72
N GLY A 43 21.31 -19.84 -12.57
CA GLY A 43 21.38 -20.88 -11.55
C GLY A 43 20.98 -20.49 -10.13
N VAL A 44 20.75 -19.21 -9.83
CA VAL A 44 20.18 -18.78 -8.55
C VAL A 44 18.68 -18.50 -8.81
N GLY A 45 17.75 -18.92 -7.94
CA GLY A 45 16.31 -18.89 -8.16
C GLY A 45 15.75 -17.50 -8.41
N GLU A 46 14.94 -17.37 -9.46
CA GLU A 46 14.30 -16.11 -9.87
C GLU A 46 13.30 -15.64 -8.81
N GLN A 47 13.34 -14.36 -8.46
CA GLN A 47 12.32 -13.72 -7.62
C GLN A 47 11.47 -12.80 -8.50
N PRO A 48 10.12 -12.89 -8.46
CA PRO A 48 9.27 -12.01 -9.26
C PRO A 48 9.49 -10.54 -8.85
N PRO A 49 9.19 -9.57 -9.72
CA PRO A 49 9.24 -8.17 -9.36
C PRO A 49 8.30 -7.87 -8.18
N ILE A 50 8.61 -6.81 -7.43
CA ILE A 50 7.63 -6.22 -6.53
C ILE A 50 6.50 -5.63 -7.39
N LEU A 51 5.27 -6.03 -7.09
CA LEU A 51 4.07 -5.52 -7.71
C LEU A 51 3.69 -4.21 -7.03
N LEU A 52 3.84 -3.09 -7.75
CA LEU A 52 3.54 -1.76 -7.24
C LEU A 52 2.12 -1.35 -7.59
N VAL A 53 1.30 -1.12 -6.57
CA VAL A 53 -0.09 -0.68 -6.71
C VAL A 53 -0.27 0.75 -6.22
N HIS A 54 -0.96 1.56 -7.01
CA HIS A 54 -1.36 2.90 -6.63
C HIS A 54 -2.88 2.99 -6.56
N ASN A 55 -3.40 3.09 -5.33
CA ASN A 55 -4.81 3.27 -5.06
C ASN A 55 -5.17 4.75 -5.00
N ALA A 56 -6.37 5.06 -5.46
CA ALA A 56 -6.92 6.38 -5.38
C ALA A 56 -8.40 6.28 -5.04
N HIS A 57 -8.83 6.92 -3.97
CA HIS A 57 -10.23 6.95 -3.67
C HIS A 57 -10.95 7.92 -4.61
N GLY A 58 -12.18 7.58 -4.98
CA GLY A 58 -13.08 8.48 -5.68
C GLY A 58 -14.34 8.65 -4.86
N HIS A 59 -14.34 9.61 -3.93
CA HIS A 59 -15.50 9.92 -3.10
C HIS A 59 -15.86 11.39 -3.18
N THR A 60 -17.13 11.72 -2.94
CA THR A 60 -17.68 13.08 -2.81
C THR A 60 -18.34 13.34 -1.46
N TYR A 61 -18.12 12.44 -0.49
CA TYR A 61 -18.59 12.67 0.87
C TYR A 61 -18.06 14.00 1.39
N GLY A 62 -18.88 14.74 2.12
CA GLY A 62 -18.43 16.02 2.69
C GLY A 62 -19.53 16.86 3.28
N PHE A 63 -20.79 16.60 2.93
CA PHE A 63 -21.91 17.30 3.51
C PHE A 63 -22.38 16.63 4.79
N THR A 64 -22.20 17.33 5.91
CA THR A 64 -22.89 16.96 7.15
C THR A 64 -24.39 17.13 6.97
N ARG A 65 -25.17 16.49 7.85
CA ARG A 65 -26.63 16.68 7.91
C ARG A 65 -27.04 18.13 7.96
N SER A 66 -26.37 18.93 8.80
CA SER A 66 -26.68 20.35 8.93
C SER A 66 -26.39 21.13 7.65
N ALA A 67 -25.29 20.82 6.96
CA ALA A 67 -24.94 21.47 5.70
C ALA A 67 -25.96 21.13 4.60
N TYR A 68 -26.42 19.88 4.54
CA TYR A 68 -27.49 19.47 3.62
C TYR A 68 -28.78 20.27 3.86
N VAL A 69 -29.26 20.34 5.10
CA VAL A 69 -30.48 21.09 5.45
C VAL A 69 -30.33 22.58 5.09
N GLU A 70 -29.19 23.19 5.42
CA GLU A 70 -28.91 24.59 5.07
C GLU A 70 -28.94 24.83 3.55
N HIS A 71 -28.33 23.93 2.78
CA HIS A 71 -28.30 24.02 1.33
C HIS A 71 -29.68 23.78 0.69
N LEU A 72 -30.50 22.89 1.26
CA LEU A 72 -31.88 22.70 0.84
C LEU A 72 -32.72 23.94 1.11
N GLU A 73 -32.69 24.48 2.34
CA GLU A 73 -33.47 25.66 2.73
C GLU A 73 -33.09 26.91 1.92
N SER A 74 -31.81 27.02 1.52
CA SER A 74 -31.32 28.09 0.67
C SER A 74 -31.49 27.83 -0.84
N GLY A 75 -31.91 26.63 -1.25
CA GLY A 75 -32.03 26.24 -2.66
C GLY A 75 -30.69 26.13 -3.40
N THR A 76 -29.59 25.91 -2.68
CA THR A 76 -28.22 25.86 -3.23
C THR A 76 -27.64 24.44 -3.31
N TRP A 77 -28.38 23.42 -2.85
CA TRP A 77 -27.91 22.03 -2.77
C TRP A 77 -27.30 21.50 -4.07
N ALA A 78 -28.01 21.58 -5.18
CA ALA A 78 -27.51 21.09 -6.47
C ALA A 78 -26.20 21.78 -6.90
N GLN A 79 -26.05 23.08 -6.60
CA GLN A 79 -24.83 23.83 -6.93
C GLN A 79 -23.66 23.42 -6.03
N ALA A 80 -23.90 23.24 -4.74
CA ALA A 80 -22.89 22.80 -3.79
C ALA A 80 -22.39 21.39 -4.15
N LYS A 81 -23.31 20.47 -4.45
CA LYS A 81 -22.98 19.10 -4.84
C LYS A 81 -22.16 19.02 -6.12
N GLU A 82 -22.61 19.72 -7.17
CA GLU A 82 -21.87 19.78 -8.44
C GLU A 82 -20.47 20.40 -8.26
N ALA A 83 -20.34 21.44 -7.43
CA ALA A 83 -19.04 22.05 -7.17
C ALA A 83 -18.06 21.08 -6.47
N THR A 84 -18.53 20.30 -5.50
CA THR A 84 -17.73 19.26 -4.83
C THR A 84 -17.31 18.18 -5.82
N TYR A 85 -18.25 17.64 -6.60
CA TYR A 85 -17.98 16.63 -7.62
C TYR A 85 -16.93 17.10 -8.64
N GLN A 86 -17.09 18.30 -9.21
CA GLN A 86 -16.12 18.86 -10.17
C GLN A 86 -14.76 19.15 -9.52
N GLY A 87 -14.73 19.47 -8.23
CA GLY A 87 -13.49 19.56 -7.45
C GLY A 87 -12.74 18.23 -7.45
N HIS A 88 -13.38 17.18 -6.97
CA HIS A 88 -12.76 15.86 -6.79
C HIS A 88 -12.43 15.19 -8.13
N ARG A 89 -13.28 15.36 -9.15
CA ARG A 89 -13.00 14.92 -10.52
C ARG A 89 -11.71 15.51 -11.07
N ARG A 90 -11.46 16.81 -10.88
CA ARG A 90 -10.20 17.42 -11.34
C ARG A 90 -8.99 16.80 -10.67
N GLU A 91 -9.08 16.49 -9.38
CA GLU A 91 -7.99 15.82 -8.65
C GLU A 91 -7.77 14.39 -9.12
N ILE A 92 -8.83 13.62 -9.38
CA ILE A 92 -8.74 12.26 -9.96
C ILE A 92 -8.05 12.28 -11.34
N LEU A 93 -8.45 13.20 -12.22
CA LEU A 93 -7.87 13.33 -13.54
C LEU A 93 -6.40 13.80 -13.50
N TRP A 94 -6.08 14.71 -12.58
CA TRP A 94 -4.70 15.10 -12.34
C TRP A 94 -3.86 13.90 -11.88
N LEU A 95 -4.33 13.16 -10.86
CA LEU A 95 -3.61 12.03 -10.30
C LEU A 95 -3.39 10.92 -11.34
N ALA A 96 -4.41 10.59 -12.15
CA ALA A 96 -4.28 9.63 -13.24
C ALA A 96 -3.17 10.04 -14.22
N SER A 97 -3.16 11.32 -14.61
CA SER A 97 -2.15 11.85 -15.53
C SER A 97 -0.75 11.85 -14.91
N GLU A 98 -0.64 12.11 -13.60
CA GLU A 98 0.63 12.07 -12.88
C GLU A 98 1.16 10.63 -12.76
N ALA A 99 0.30 9.65 -12.47
CA ALA A 99 0.70 8.23 -12.43
C ALA A 99 1.19 7.73 -13.79
N GLU A 100 0.46 8.05 -14.85
CA GLU A 100 0.79 7.64 -16.22
C GLU A 100 2.12 8.22 -16.72
N ARG A 101 2.48 9.43 -16.27
CA ARG A 101 3.77 10.04 -16.56
C ARG A 101 4.95 9.14 -16.15
N TYR A 102 4.74 8.31 -15.13
CA TYR A 102 5.72 7.35 -14.62
C TYR A 102 5.42 5.90 -15.03
N GLY A 103 4.55 5.70 -16.02
CA GLY A 103 4.22 4.39 -16.57
C GLY A 103 3.23 3.58 -15.75
N ALA A 104 2.65 4.14 -14.69
CA ALA A 104 1.70 3.42 -13.84
C ALA A 104 0.26 3.57 -14.32
N ARG A 105 -0.60 2.64 -13.86
CA ARG A 105 -2.05 2.78 -13.81
C ARG A 105 -2.50 2.76 -12.37
N LEU A 106 -3.70 3.27 -12.14
CA LEU A 106 -4.30 3.39 -10.80
C LEU A 106 -5.41 2.37 -10.64
N SER A 107 -5.58 1.88 -9.42
CA SER A 107 -6.81 1.23 -8.97
C SER A 107 -7.67 2.27 -8.26
N PHE A 108 -8.77 2.69 -8.87
CA PHE A 108 -9.69 3.64 -8.26
C PHE A 108 -10.67 2.91 -7.35
N GLN A 109 -10.74 3.27 -6.07
CA GLN A 109 -11.76 2.78 -5.17
C GLN A 109 -12.87 3.82 -5.02
N LEU A 110 -13.98 3.64 -5.73
CA LEU A 110 -15.05 4.63 -5.81
C LEU A 110 -16.03 4.46 -4.66
N ASN A 111 -16.57 5.57 -4.15
CA ASN A 111 -17.82 5.52 -3.42
C ASN A 111 -19.00 5.64 -4.43
N GLY A 112 -20.20 5.30 -3.98
CA GLY A 112 -21.40 5.30 -4.79
C GLY A 112 -21.90 6.72 -5.06
N GLU A 113 -21.65 7.65 -4.15
CA GLU A 113 -22.01 9.07 -4.35
C GLU A 113 -21.28 9.66 -5.55
N TYR A 114 -19.96 9.44 -5.64
CA TYR A 114 -19.12 9.91 -6.73
C TYR A 114 -19.51 9.28 -8.05
N ALA A 115 -19.72 7.95 -8.06
CA ALA A 115 -20.16 7.23 -9.25
C ALA A 115 -21.53 7.71 -9.73
N ARG A 116 -22.49 7.90 -8.81
CA ARG A 116 -23.79 8.47 -9.10
C ARG A 116 -23.68 9.87 -9.69
N ASP A 117 -22.87 10.73 -9.08
CA ASP A 117 -22.67 12.11 -9.53
C ASP A 117 -22.06 12.15 -10.94
N ALA A 118 -21.05 11.31 -11.22
CA ALA A 118 -20.49 11.17 -12.57
C ALA A 118 -21.55 10.77 -13.61
N ARG A 119 -22.37 9.77 -13.27
CA ARG A 119 -23.46 9.29 -14.14
C ARG A 119 -24.52 10.36 -14.38
N LEU A 120 -24.96 11.06 -13.33
CA LEU A 120 -25.99 12.09 -13.43
C LEU A 120 -25.51 13.33 -14.19
N SER A 121 -24.24 13.69 -14.06
CA SER A 121 -23.62 14.79 -14.81
C SER A 121 -23.31 14.42 -16.27
N GLY A 122 -23.52 13.16 -16.67
CA GLY A 122 -23.27 12.67 -18.04
C GLY A 122 -21.78 12.64 -18.38
N ASP A 123 -20.94 12.47 -17.36
CA ASP A 123 -19.49 12.52 -17.46
C ASP A 123 -18.93 11.15 -17.79
N ASP A 124 -18.12 11.06 -18.84
CA ASP A 124 -17.56 9.80 -19.34
C ASP A 124 -16.14 9.53 -18.83
N HIS A 125 -15.62 10.37 -17.91
CA HIS A 125 -14.22 10.24 -17.49
C HIS A 125 -13.88 8.89 -16.83
N LEU A 126 -14.80 8.27 -16.11
CA LEU A 126 -14.60 6.93 -15.53
C LEU A 126 -14.39 5.88 -16.63
N ALA A 127 -15.21 5.91 -17.67
CA ALA A 127 -15.06 5.05 -18.84
C ALA A 127 -13.74 5.36 -19.59
N ALA A 128 -13.41 6.64 -19.78
CA ALA A 128 -12.16 7.05 -20.42
C ALA A 128 -10.91 6.60 -19.64
N LEU A 129 -10.98 6.59 -18.30
CA LEU A 129 -9.92 6.05 -17.44
C LEU A 129 -9.84 4.52 -17.56
N ALA A 130 -10.98 3.81 -17.60
CA ALA A 130 -11.00 2.36 -17.84
C ALA A 130 -10.34 1.99 -19.18
N GLU A 131 -10.66 2.74 -20.25
CA GLU A 131 -10.06 2.56 -21.58
C GLU A 131 -8.54 2.78 -21.60
N ARG A 132 -8.03 3.60 -20.68
CA ARG A 132 -6.59 3.83 -20.50
C ARG A 132 -5.90 2.74 -19.68
N GLY A 133 -6.64 1.79 -19.12
CA GLY A 133 -6.11 0.68 -18.34
C GLY A 133 -6.14 0.87 -16.82
N HIS A 134 -6.83 1.91 -16.33
CA HIS A 134 -7.13 2.02 -14.90
C HIS A 134 -8.21 1.00 -14.51
N THR A 135 -8.16 0.50 -13.27
CA THR A 135 -9.18 -0.40 -12.72
C THR A 135 -10.04 0.32 -11.69
N PHE A 136 -11.17 -0.28 -11.36
CA PHE A 136 -12.13 0.27 -10.43
C PHE A 136 -12.59 -0.80 -9.43
N GLY A 137 -12.69 -0.38 -8.18
CA GLY A 137 -13.36 -1.10 -7.11
C GLY A 137 -14.25 -0.15 -6.32
N ALA A 138 -14.71 -0.60 -5.17
CA ALA A 138 -15.52 0.19 -4.26
C ALA A 138 -14.73 0.53 -2.99
N HIS A 139 -14.81 1.78 -2.55
CA HIS A 139 -14.46 2.18 -1.19
C HIS A 139 -15.60 2.98 -0.60
N PHE A 140 -16.12 2.55 0.54
CA PHE A 140 -17.24 3.20 1.16
C PHE A 140 -17.15 3.27 2.67
N HIS A 141 -17.57 4.42 3.18
CA HIS A 141 -17.78 4.68 4.59
C HIS A 141 -19.20 4.22 4.98
N PRO A 142 -19.55 4.17 6.28
CA PRO A 142 -20.90 3.85 6.76
C PRO A 142 -21.92 4.92 6.34
N SER A 143 -22.28 4.91 5.07
CA SER A 143 -23.16 5.87 4.42
C SER A 143 -24.01 5.16 3.38
N ALA A 144 -25.32 5.40 3.38
CA ALA A 144 -26.22 4.81 2.41
C ALA A 144 -27.08 5.89 1.75
N LEU A 145 -27.49 5.67 0.50
CA LEU A 145 -28.44 6.56 -0.15
C LEU A 145 -29.78 6.51 0.59
N GLY A 146 -30.20 7.63 1.20
CA GLY A 146 -31.55 7.77 1.77
C GLY A 146 -31.88 7.08 3.09
N ALA A 147 -30.89 6.57 3.83
CA ALA A 147 -31.12 5.81 5.06
C ALA A 147 -31.41 6.69 6.31
N TRP A 148 -32.44 7.55 6.29
CA TRP A 148 -32.81 8.43 7.43
C TRP A 148 -34.25 8.20 7.88
N ASP A 149 -34.46 7.92 9.17
CA ASP A 149 -35.79 7.68 9.76
C ASP A 149 -36.70 8.93 9.81
N ASP A 150 -36.13 10.15 9.84
CA ASP A 150 -36.85 11.37 10.24
C ASP A 150 -36.71 12.60 9.27
N GLY A 151 -36.27 12.42 8.03
CA GLY A 151 -35.94 13.53 7.10
C GLY A 151 -37.08 13.99 6.17
N PRO A 152 -37.14 15.27 5.75
CA PRO A 152 -38.02 15.71 4.67
C PRO A 152 -37.49 15.23 3.31
N SER A 153 -38.42 14.88 2.42
CA SER A 153 -38.27 14.53 1.00
C SER A 153 -37.60 13.21 0.60
N ASP A 154 -38.02 12.77 -0.58
CA ASP A 154 -37.65 11.56 -1.31
C ASP A 154 -36.12 11.52 -1.52
N PRO A 155 -35.40 10.61 -0.83
CA PRO A 155 -33.95 10.59 -0.88
C PRO A 155 -33.38 10.23 -2.26
N GLU A 156 -34.15 9.58 -3.13
CA GLU A 156 -33.76 9.37 -4.53
C GLU A 156 -33.76 10.70 -5.31
N ALA A 157 -34.68 11.60 -4.97
CA ALA A 157 -34.83 12.90 -5.64
C ALA A 157 -33.74 13.90 -5.23
N ASP A 158 -33.32 13.90 -3.96
CA ASP A 158 -32.34 14.85 -3.45
C ASP A 158 -30.91 14.32 -3.48
N GLY A 159 -30.71 13.00 -3.59
CA GLY A 159 -29.40 12.38 -3.82
C GLY A 159 -28.42 12.53 -2.67
N PHE A 160 -28.92 12.66 -1.43
CA PHE A 160 -28.11 12.84 -0.23
C PHE A 160 -27.73 11.48 0.39
N TRP A 161 -26.45 11.36 0.80
CA TRP A 161 -25.89 10.16 1.39
C TRP A 161 -25.81 10.26 2.91
N ALA A 162 -26.51 9.34 3.55
CA ALA A 162 -26.76 9.30 4.97
C ALA A 162 -25.65 8.60 5.74
N ARG A 163 -24.77 9.34 6.41
CA ARG A 163 -23.83 8.73 7.36
C ARG A 163 -24.55 8.26 8.62
N PHE A 164 -24.30 7.03 9.04
CA PHE A 164 -24.75 6.49 10.33
C PHE A 164 -23.56 6.31 11.29
N SER A 165 -23.86 6.26 12.59
CA SER A 165 -22.86 6.01 13.64
C SER A 165 -22.78 4.52 13.96
N GLY A 166 -21.71 4.09 14.65
CA GLY A 166 -21.59 2.71 15.12
C GLY A 166 -22.69 2.30 16.11
N GLU A 167 -23.27 3.24 16.87
CA GLU A 167 -24.38 2.96 17.79
C GLU A 167 -25.68 2.60 17.05
N ASP A 168 -25.83 3.08 15.82
CA ASP A 168 -27.01 2.90 14.99
C ASP A 168 -26.89 1.71 14.02
N VAL A 169 -25.75 1.00 14.02
CA VAL A 169 -25.45 0.01 12.98
C VAL A 169 -26.37 -1.21 13.07
N THR A 170 -26.99 -1.56 11.94
CA THR A 170 -27.83 -2.75 11.80
C THR A 170 -27.43 -3.52 10.54
N ALA A 171 -27.75 -4.82 10.50
CA ALA A 171 -27.51 -5.63 9.30
C ALA A 171 -28.20 -5.04 8.05
N ASP A 172 -29.37 -4.43 8.21
CA ASP A 172 -30.11 -3.80 7.12
C ASP A 172 -29.39 -2.52 6.63
N LEU A 173 -28.85 -1.70 7.54
CA LEU A 173 -28.06 -0.52 7.15
C LEU A 173 -26.74 -0.89 6.46
N ILE A 174 -26.05 -1.93 6.92
CA ILE A 174 -24.84 -2.44 6.26
C ILE A 174 -25.20 -2.94 4.86
N THR A 175 -26.29 -3.69 4.73
CA THR A 175 -26.78 -4.18 3.43
C THR A 175 -27.13 -3.01 2.49
N ALA A 176 -27.84 -2.01 3.00
CA ALA A 176 -28.19 -0.81 2.23
C ALA A 176 -26.96 0.00 1.82
N THR A 177 -25.93 0.05 2.66
CA THR A 177 -24.62 0.66 2.32
C THR A 177 -24.04 -0.04 1.11
N TRP A 178 -23.82 -1.35 1.21
CA TRP A 178 -23.30 -2.16 0.11
C TRP A 178 -24.14 -2.04 -1.17
N GLU A 179 -25.46 -2.19 -1.06
CA GLU A 179 -26.37 -2.13 -2.21
C GLU A 179 -26.32 -0.76 -2.89
N SER A 180 -26.42 0.34 -2.13
CA SER A 180 -26.40 1.69 -2.71
C SER A 180 -25.05 2.01 -3.35
N HIS A 181 -23.96 1.60 -2.71
CA HIS A 181 -22.60 1.80 -3.22
C HIS A 181 -22.34 1.02 -4.50
N LEU A 182 -22.47 -0.30 -4.46
CA LEU A 182 -22.16 -1.16 -5.59
C LEU A 182 -23.10 -0.89 -6.77
N THR A 183 -24.40 -0.72 -6.53
CA THR A 183 -25.36 -0.41 -7.61
C THR A 183 -24.98 0.85 -8.38
N GLU A 184 -24.61 1.93 -7.69
CA GLU A 184 -24.26 3.19 -8.35
C GLU A 184 -22.90 3.12 -9.07
N ILE A 185 -21.93 2.41 -8.49
CA ILE A 185 -20.62 2.18 -9.12
C ILE A 185 -20.78 1.34 -10.38
N GLU A 186 -21.47 0.20 -10.29
CA GLU A 186 -21.71 -0.68 -11.43
C GLU A 186 -22.55 -0.01 -12.51
N ALA A 187 -23.52 0.85 -12.14
CA ALA A 187 -24.29 1.64 -13.10
C ALA A 187 -23.45 2.69 -13.83
N ALA A 188 -22.46 3.28 -13.15
CA ALA A 188 -21.55 4.26 -13.76
C ALA A 188 -20.48 3.60 -14.66
N LEU A 189 -19.98 2.43 -14.25
CA LEU A 189 -18.94 1.69 -14.98
C LEU A 189 -19.50 0.77 -16.07
N GLY A 190 -20.73 0.29 -15.92
CA GLY A 190 -21.34 -0.71 -16.79
C GLY A 190 -20.76 -2.13 -16.59
N ALA A 191 -20.11 -2.40 -15.45
CA ALA A 191 -19.46 -3.66 -15.13
C ALA A 191 -19.54 -3.94 -13.62
N PRO A 192 -19.55 -5.22 -13.20
CA PRO A 192 -19.54 -5.60 -11.78
C PRO A 192 -18.26 -5.19 -11.06
N VAL A 193 -18.35 -4.99 -9.75
CA VAL A 193 -17.22 -4.66 -8.88
C VAL A 193 -16.76 -5.91 -8.12
N HIS A 194 -15.48 -6.28 -8.28
CA HIS A 194 -14.89 -7.45 -7.61
C HIS A 194 -13.95 -7.11 -6.45
N ARG A 195 -13.64 -5.81 -6.28
CA ARG A 195 -12.74 -5.27 -5.26
C ARG A 195 -13.49 -4.33 -4.34
N VAL A 196 -13.46 -4.61 -3.04
CA VAL A 196 -14.07 -3.74 -2.01
C VAL A 196 -13.04 -3.38 -0.94
N ASP A 197 -13.00 -2.11 -0.57
CA ASP A 197 -12.21 -1.52 0.50
C ASP A 197 -13.20 -0.86 1.48
N ASP A 198 -13.68 -1.64 2.45
CA ASP A 198 -14.70 -1.19 3.41
C ASP A 198 -14.04 -0.36 4.53
N ALA A 199 -14.44 0.91 4.68
CA ALA A 199 -13.99 1.78 5.75
C ALA A 199 -14.97 1.82 6.95
N THR A 200 -15.77 0.77 7.10
CA THR A 200 -16.64 0.51 8.25
C THR A 200 -15.83 -0.28 9.28
N PRO A 201 -15.80 0.15 10.55
CA PRO A 201 -15.06 -0.56 11.60
C PRO A 201 -15.55 -2.02 11.70
N LEU A 202 -14.69 -2.98 11.38
CA LEU A 202 -15.00 -4.41 11.42
C LEU A 202 -14.87 -5.00 12.82
N ASP A 203 -14.49 -4.20 13.83
CA ASP A 203 -14.42 -4.63 15.23
C ASP A 203 -15.74 -5.17 15.78
N ASP A 204 -16.87 -4.64 15.29
CA ASP A 204 -18.19 -5.12 15.68
C ASP A 204 -18.50 -6.46 14.99
N PRO A 205 -18.76 -7.55 15.75
CA PRO A 205 -19.05 -8.86 15.17
C PRO A 205 -20.26 -8.88 14.24
N LEU A 206 -21.27 -8.01 14.44
CA LEU A 206 -22.40 -7.88 13.52
C LEU A 206 -21.95 -7.31 12.18
N VAL A 207 -21.20 -6.20 12.20
CA VAL A 207 -20.67 -5.53 11.00
C VAL A 207 -19.84 -6.52 10.19
N ARG A 208 -18.87 -7.12 10.87
CA ARG A 208 -17.94 -8.10 10.30
C ARG A 208 -18.63 -9.30 9.67
N ASN A 209 -19.53 -9.96 10.41
CA ASN A 209 -20.24 -11.13 9.89
C ASN A 209 -21.20 -10.78 8.74
N GLN A 210 -21.70 -9.56 8.71
CA GLN A 210 -22.56 -9.10 7.62
C GLN A 210 -21.73 -8.74 6.39
N ALA A 211 -20.60 -8.03 6.54
CA ALA A 211 -19.67 -7.71 5.46
C ALA A 211 -19.20 -9.00 4.75
N LEU A 212 -18.81 -10.04 5.49
CA LEU A 212 -18.42 -11.33 4.91
C LEU A 212 -19.53 -11.99 4.10
N ARG A 213 -20.78 -11.93 4.57
CA ARG A 213 -21.92 -12.44 3.81
C ARG A 213 -22.17 -11.64 2.53
N LEU A 214 -21.93 -10.33 2.58
CA LEU A 214 -22.11 -9.44 1.44
C LEU A 214 -20.99 -9.62 0.41
N MET A 215 -19.74 -9.85 0.84
CA MET A 215 -18.65 -10.25 -0.07
C MET A 215 -19.03 -11.49 -0.88
N ASP A 216 -19.53 -12.54 -0.20
CA ASP A 216 -20.03 -13.76 -0.87
C ASP A 216 -21.23 -13.46 -1.80
N ALA A 217 -22.14 -12.57 -1.40
CA ALA A 217 -23.34 -12.24 -2.17
C ALA A 217 -23.08 -11.39 -3.42
N TYR A 218 -22.04 -10.56 -3.39
CA TYR A 218 -21.64 -9.66 -4.48
C TYR A 218 -20.43 -10.18 -5.29
N ASP A 219 -19.97 -11.41 -5.05
CA ASP A 219 -18.84 -12.02 -5.76
C ASP A 219 -17.57 -11.14 -5.69
N VAL A 220 -17.34 -10.57 -4.50
CA VAL A 220 -16.11 -9.83 -4.18
C VAL A 220 -15.02 -10.85 -3.94
N THR A 221 -13.91 -10.72 -4.65
CA THR A 221 -12.76 -11.64 -4.55
C THR A 221 -11.55 -10.99 -3.89
N LEU A 222 -11.54 -9.66 -3.78
CA LEU A 222 -10.39 -8.89 -3.33
C LEU A 222 -10.79 -7.83 -2.30
N PHE A 223 -10.05 -7.76 -1.19
CA PHE A 223 -10.26 -6.75 -0.16
C PHE A 223 -8.95 -6.26 0.49
N ALA A 224 -9.02 -5.17 1.26
CA ALA A 224 -7.87 -4.62 1.97
C ALA A 224 -7.82 -5.23 3.38
N SER A 225 -6.65 -5.70 3.82
CA SER A 225 -6.47 -6.26 5.16
C SER A 225 -5.00 -6.21 5.60
N GLY A 226 -4.73 -6.74 6.79
CA GLY A 226 -3.39 -6.90 7.34
C GLY A 226 -2.85 -5.68 8.06
N GLU A 227 -3.71 -4.72 8.42
CA GLU A 227 -3.30 -3.55 9.19
C GLU A 227 -2.85 -3.91 10.60
N GLU A 228 -3.38 -5.00 11.16
CA GLU A 228 -3.04 -5.53 12.48
C GLU A 228 -1.54 -5.82 12.62
N MET A 229 -0.83 -6.04 11.50
CA MET A 229 0.61 -6.25 11.54
C MET A 229 1.37 -4.99 12.01
N VAL A 230 0.77 -3.80 11.92
CA VAL A 230 1.37 -2.56 12.44
C VAL A 230 1.44 -2.53 13.97
N ASP A 231 0.64 -3.34 14.66
CA ASP A 231 0.63 -3.45 16.12
C ASP A 231 1.69 -4.43 16.64
N THR A 232 2.37 -5.13 15.75
CA THR A 232 3.52 -5.99 16.09
C THR A 232 4.78 -5.17 16.39
N PRO A 233 5.82 -5.77 17.00
CA PRO A 233 7.11 -5.10 17.19
C PRO A 233 7.76 -4.58 15.90
N TRP A 234 7.38 -5.10 14.73
CA TRP A 234 7.92 -4.70 13.44
C TRP A 234 7.24 -3.46 12.84
N ALA A 235 6.07 -3.08 13.37
CA ALA A 235 5.24 -1.93 12.95
C ALA A 235 5.20 -1.69 11.43
N GLN A 236 4.90 -2.76 10.69
CA GLN A 236 4.87 -2.79 9.23
C GLN A 236 3.57 -3.39 8.72
N LEU A 237 3.31 -3.21 7.43
CA LEU A 237 2.26 -3.93 6.72
C LEU A 237 2.83 -5.23 6.12
N PRO A 238 2.00 -6.22 5.79
CA PRO A 238 2.44 -7.40 5.07
C PRO A 238 3.12 -7.04 3.75
N LEU A 239 4.12 -7.85 3.37
CA LEU A 239 4.95 -7.64 2.17
C LEU A 239 4.42 -8.39 0.94
N THR A 240 3.34 -9.16 1.12
CA THR A 240 2.75 -10.08 0.16
C THR A 240 1.23 -10.14 0.36
N PRO A 241 0.43 -10.32 -0.70
CA PRO A 241 -0.98 -10.70 -0.59
C PRO A 241 -1.12 -12.07 0.09
N PHE A 242 -2.29 -12.33 0.67
CA PHE A 242 -2.55 -13.58 1.37
C PHE A 242 -4.03 -13.97 1.37
N ARG A 243 -4.33 -15.23 1.70
CA ARG A 243 -5.69 -15.73 1.93
C ARG A 243 -5.95 -15.76 3.44
N PRO A 244 -6.69 -14.78 3.99
CA PRO A 244 -6.91 -14.69 5.42
C PRO A 244 -7.91 -15.73 5.90
N ASN A 245 -7.63 -16.34 7.04
CA ASN A 245 -8.66 -16.99 7.83
C ASN A 245 -9.60 -15.89 8.39
N ARG A 246 -10.90 -16.04 8.12
CA ARG A 246 -11.83 -14.91 8.15
C ARG A 246 -11.81 -14.10 9.47
N PRO A 247 -12.04 -12.78 9.40
CA PRO A 247 -11.96 -11.90 8.23
C PRO A 247 -10.69 -11.07 8.15
N ASP A 248 -10.06 -10.77 9.29
CA ASP A 248 -8.89 -9.89 9.37
C ASP A 248 -7.83 -10.52 10.28
N THR A 249 -7.72 -11.84 10.23
CA THR A 249 -6.61 -12.51 10.91
C THR A 249 -5.44 -12.55 9.96
N LEU A 250 -4.25 -12.29 10.47
CA LEU A 250 -2.99 -12.46 9.75
C LEU A 250 -2.65 -13.95 9.54
N THR A 251 -3.58 -14.86 9.81
CA THR A 251 -3.40 -16.32 9.72
C THR A 251 -3.89 -16.83 8.38
N TRP A 252 -3.22 -17.86 7.88
CA TRP A 252 -3.45 -18.39 6.54
C TRP A 252 -4.65 -19.35 6.46
N ASP A 253 -5.55 -19.12 5.52
CA ASP A 253 -6.58 -20.09 5.10
C ASP A 253 -6.51 -20.31 3.58
N PRO A 254 -5.90 -21.41 3.10
CA PRO A 254 -5.77 -21.67 1.67
C PRO A 254 -7.12 -21.93 0.97
N THR A 255 -8.20 -22.07 1.74
CA THR A 255 -9.55 -22.28 1.22
C THR A 255 -10.40 -21.02 1.23
N ALA A 256 -9.88 -19.90 1.73
CA ALA A 256 -10.61 -18.65 1.73
C ALA A 256 -10.93 -18.23 0.29
N PRO A 257 -12.18 -17.88 -0.02
CA PRO A 257 -12.58 -17.50 -1.38
C PRO A 257 -12.09 -16.10 -1.78
N TRP A 258 -11.36 -15.42 -0.90
CA TRP A 258 -10.91 -14.05 -1.07
C TRP A 258 -9.43 -13.90 -0.86
N VAL A 259 -8.86 -12.90 -1.51
CA VAL A 259 -7.47 -12.48 -1.35
C VAL A 259 -7.46 -11.13 -0.62
N ALA A 260 -6.65 -11.05 0.43
CA ALA A 260 -6.32 -9.81 1.10
C ALA A 260 -5.11 -9.15 0.42
N LEU A 261 -5.29 -7.89 0.02
CA LEU A 261 -4.18 -7.00 -0.28
C LEU A 261 -3.71 -6.32 1.00
N PRO A 262 -2.40 -6.19 1.23
CA PRO A 262 -1.90 -5.37 2.32
C PRO A 262 -2.49 -3.96 2.18
N SER A 263 -3.09 -3.43 3.25
CA SER A 263 -3.63 -2.07 3.23
C SER A 263 -2.60 -1.06 2.74
N HIS A 264 -3.05 -0.03 2.04
CA HIS A 264 -2.15 0.94 1.42
C HIS A 264 -2.17 2.26 2.20
N PRO A 265 -1.00 2.76 2.64
CA PRO A 265 -0.94 4.01 3.38
C PRO A 265 -1.25 5.23 2.51
N GLN A 266 -1.98 6.20 3.08
CA GLN A 266 -2.31 7.46 2.42
C GLN A 266 -1.11 8.40 2.35
N ILE A 267 -0.64 8.74 1.15
CA ILE A 267 0.54 9.60 0.95
C ILE A 267 0.36 10.96 1.64
N GLY A 268 1.37 11.40 2.39
CA GLY A 268 1.48 12.74 3.00
C GLY A 268 0.76 12.89 4.34
N ARG A 269 -0.11 11.95 4.72
CA ARG A 269 -0.91 12.04 5.95
C ARG A 269 -0.37 11.15 7.07
N THR A 270 0.38 11.74 7.98
CA THR A 270 0.74 11.10 9.25
C THR A 270 -0.50 10.85 10.12
N GLN A 271 -0.86 9.59 10.32
CA GLN A 271 -1.84 9.16 11.33
C GLN A 271 -1.10 8.69 12.58
N THR A 272 -1.47 9.23 13.74
CA THR A 272 -0.78 9.03 15.03
C THR A 272 -1.64 8.33 16.07
N SER A 273 -2.82 7.85 15.69
CA SER A 273 -3.80 7.24 16.57
C SER A 273 -4.74 6.33 15.77
N GLY A 274 -5.23 5.25 16.39
CA GLY A 274 -6.18 4.31 15.77
C GLY A 274 -5.50 3.20 14.98
N GLU A 275 -6.27 2.42 14.22
CA GLU A 275 -5.79 1.21 13.54
C GLU A 275 -4.79 1.51 12.39
N HIS A 276 -4.84 2.72 11.85
CA HIS A 276 -3.92 3.18 10.81
C HIS A 276 -2.69 3.91 11.36
N LEU A 277 -1.95 3.35 12.34
CA LEU A 277 -0.73 3.96 12.92
C LEU A 277 0.48 3.92 11.99
N VAL A 278 0.31 4.50 10.82
CA VAL A 278 1.31 4.50 9.76
C VAL A 278 1.70 5.94 9.45
N LEU A 279 2.98 6.23 9.69
CA LEU A 279 3.61 7.41 9.10
C LEU A 279 3.76 7.18 7.60
N SER A 280 3.17 8.06 6.80
CA SER A 280 3.07 7.93 5.34
C SER A 280 3.62 9.14 4.60
N THR A 281 4.56 9.86 5.23
CA THR A 281 5.39 10.84 4.52
C THR A 281 6.20 10.13 3.43
N PRO A 282 6.64 10.83 2.37
CA PRO A 282 7.50 10.23 1.35
C PRO A 282 8.73 9.52 1.94
N ALA A 283 9.38 10.11 2.95
CA ALA A 283 10.53 9.51 3.62
C ALA A 283 10.22 8.17 4.32
N GLN A 284 9.03 8.04 4.91
CA GLN A 284 8.59 6.81 5.57
C GLN A 284 8.20 5.74 4.56
N LEU A 285 7.49 6.11 3.49
CA LEU A 285 7.10 5.21 2.41
C LEU A 285 8.33 4.67 1.66
N LYS A 286 9.33 5.53 1.40
CA LYS A 286 10.63 5.12 0.84
C LYS A 286 11.37 4.13 1.74
N ARG A 287 11.35 4.34 3.05
CA ARG A 287 11.95 3.42 4.04
C ARG A 287 11.26 2.06 4.03
N ARG A 288 9.93 2.02 4.01
CA ARG A 288 9.16 0.76 3.91
C ARG A 288 9.45 0.02 2.61
N PHE A 289 9.49 0.76 1.49
CA PHE A 289 9.86 0.19 0.21
C PHE A 289 11.28 -0.39 0.23
N LEU A 290 12.26 0.33 0.82
CA LEU A 290 13.64 -0.14 0.94
C LEU A 290 13.72 -1.46 1.72
N GLN A 291 12.93 -1.60 2.78
CA GLN A 291 12.87 -2.85 3.56
C GLN A 291 12.35 -4.02 2.70
N LEU A 292 11.21 -3.84 2.04
CA LEU A 292 10.66 -4.83 1.10
C LEU A 292 11.65 -5.19 -0.02
N TRP A 293 12.30 -4.17 -0.57
CA TRP A 293 13.26 -4.33 -1.62
C TRP A 293 14.42 -5.25 -1.19
N LEU A 294 14.96 -5.02 0.01
CA LEU A 294 16.04 -5.82 0.56
C LEU A 294 15.60 -7.24 0.93
N GLU A 295 14.35 -7.44 1.37
CA GLU A 295 13.76 -8.77 1.56
C GLU A 295 13.76 -9.56 0.24
N ARG A 296 13.27 -8.95 -0.85
CA ARG A 296 13.29 -9.57 -2.19
C ARG A 296 14.72 -9.90 -2.63
N LEU A 297 15.66 -8.96 -2.50
CA LEU A 297 17.06 -9.20 -2.90
C LEU A 297 17.73 -10.29 -2.05
N TYR A 298 17.44 -10.34 -0.76
CA TYR A 298 17.95 -11.39 0.11
C TYR A 298 17.37 -12.77 -0.26
N ALA A 299 16.05 -12.86 -0.44
CA ALA A 299 15.37 -14.07 -0.90
C ALA A 299 15.96 -14.60 -2.21
N ARG A 300 16.24 -13.69 -3.15
CA ARG A 300 16.94 -13.99 -4.41
C ARG A 300 18.34 -14.57 -4.17
N ALA A 301 19.12 -13.92 -3.32
CA ALA A 301 20.52 -14.30 -3.07
C ALA A 301 20.67 -15.66 -2.37
N VAL A 302 19.70 -16.05 -1.53
CA VAL A 302 19.72 -17.32 -0.80
C VAL A 302 18.89 -18.43 -1.43
N ASP A 303 18.38 -18.21 -2.66
CA ASP A 303 17.54 -19.19 -3.37
C ASP A 303 16.28 -19.59 -2.58
N ALA A 304 15.68 -18.62 -1.89
CA ALA A 304 14.43 -18.83 -1.18
C ALA A 304 13.27 -19.03 -2.18
N PRO A 305 12.16 -19.70 -1.78
CA PRO A 305 10.97 -19.79 -2.61
C PRO A 305 10.52 -18.41 -3.13
N ALA A 306 10.06 -18.36 -4.37
CA ALA A 306 9.49 -17.15 -4.95
C ALA A 306 8.24 -16.75 -4.18
N LEU A 307 8.12 -15.47 -3.82
CA LEU A 307 6.93 -14.91 -3.17
C LEU A 307 6.30 -13.80 -4.02
N PRO A 308 4.98 -13.59 -3.95
CA PRO A 308 4.29 -12.53 -4.68
C PRO A 308 4.45 -11.19 -3.94
N TRP A 309 5.63 -10.59 -4.03
CA TRP A 309 5.96 -9.33 -3.36
C TRP A 309 5.04 -8.18 -3.82
N SER A 310 4.52 -7.39 -2.88
CA SER A 310 3.66 -6.25 -3.19
C SER A 310 3.99 -5.02 -2.37
N PHE A 311 3.89 -3.85 -2.99
CA PHE A 311 3.93 -2.56 -2.32
C PHE A 311 2.80 -1.69 -2.85
N GLY A 312 2.19 -0.88 -1.98
CA GLY A 312 1.18 0.05 -2.45
C GLY A 312 1.07 1.32 -1.64
N THR A 313 0.35 2.26 -2.22
CA THR A 313 0.05 3.58 -1.64
C THR A 313 -1.38 3.96 -1.99
N MET A 314 -2.06 4.72 -1.14
CA MET A 314 -3.36 5.29 -1.48
C MET A 314 -3.35 6.82 -1.48
N THR A 315 -4.41 7.42 -2.01
CA THR A 315 -4.67 8.86 -1.91
C THR A 315 -6.17 9.15 -1.82
N HIS A 316 -6.56 10.33 -1.32
CA HIS A 316 -7.95 10.80 -1.31
C HIS A 316 -8.06 12.15 -2.07
N PRO A 317 -9.12 12.36 -2.87
CA PRO A 317 -9.23 13.52 -3.75
C PRO A 317 -9.28 14.86 -3.00
N ASP A 318 -9.91 14.89 -1.83
CA ASP A 318 -9.97 16.05 -0.94
C ASP A 318 -8.61 16.42 -0.31
N THR A 319 -7.71 15.45 -0.21
CA THR A 319 -6.35 15.63 0.33
C THR A 319 -5.26 15.77 -0.73
N ASN A 320 -5.52 15.32 -1.96
CA ASN A 320 -4.55 15.36 -3.05
C ASN A 320 -4.00 16.76 -3.26
N ALA A 321 -4.87 17.76 -3.26
CA ALA A 321 -4.47 19.16 -3.41
C ALA A 321 -3.49 19.64 -2.32
N LEU A 322 -3.57 19.09 -1.10
CA LEU A 322 -2.70 19.43 0.02
C LEU A 322 -1.34 18.75 -0.08
N TYR A 323 -1.29 17.53 -0.64
CA TYR A 323 -0.10 16.67 -0.68
C TYR A 323 0.41 16.41 -2.09
N ARG A 324 0.12 17.29 -3.07
CA ARG A 324 0.54 17.08 -4.47
C ARG A 324 2.04 16.90 -4.62
N GLU A 325 2.82 17.67 -3.86
CA GLU A 325 4.28 17.61 -3.90
C GLU A 325 4.78 16.24 -3.41
N ASP A 326 4.22 15.74 -2.31
CA ASP A 326 4.54 14.42 -1.75
C ASP A 326 4.17 13.27 -2.71
N VAL A 327 2.98 13.35 -3.33
CA VAL A 327 2.54 12.38 -4.35
C VAL A 327 3.47 12.40 -5.56
N THR A 328 3.79 13.59 -6.07
CA THR A 328 4.70 13.75 -7.22
C THR A 328 6.10 13.22 -6.90
N GLU A 329 6.64 13.53 -5.72
CA GLU A 329 7.94 13.07 -5.26
C GLU A 329 7.99 11.54 -5.21
N LEU A 330 6.97 10.91 -4.60
CA LEU A 330 6.95 9.46 -4.44
C LEU A 330 6.75 8.75 -5.77
N TYR A 331 5.84 9.22 -6.64
CA TYR A 331 5.62 8.63 -7.96
C TYR A 331 6.84 8.77 -8.86
N ALA A 332 7.53 9.92 -8.81
CA ALA A 332 8.78 10.11 -9.54
C ALA A 332 9.87 9.17 -9.03
N TRP A 333 9.97 8.99 -7.70
CA TRP A 333 10.95 8.10 -7.09
C TRP A 333 10.69 6.64 -7.49
N LEU A 334 9.46 6.14 -7.30
CA LEU A 334 9.06 4.77 -7.66
C LEU A 334 9.14 4.51 -9.16
N GLY A 335 8.68 5.46 -9.98
CA GLY A 335 8.77 5.41 -11.44
C GLY A 335 10.22 5.38 -11.94
N GLY A 336 11.15 5.98 -11.18
CA GLY A 336 12.57 5.83 -11.43
C GLY A 336 13.01 4.37 -11.29
N ILE A 337 12.57 3.68 -10.24
CA ILE A 337 12.92 2.27 -9.93
C ILE A 337 12.34 1.32 -10.96
N SER A 338 11.09 1.51 -11.37
CA SER A 338 10.43 0.60 -12.30
C SER A 338 11.12 0.55 -13.67
N GLN A 339 11.97 1.53 -13.96
CA GLN A 339 12.82 1.60 -15.14
C GLN A 339 14.21 0.98 -14.93
N GLN A 340 14.48 0.42 -13.74
CA GLN A 340 15.77 -0.12 -13.31
C GLN A 340 15.70 -1.63 -13.18
N CYS A 341 16.82 -2.28 -13.44
CA CYS A 341 16.98 -3.70 -13.21
C CYS A 341 17.79 -3.94 -11.95
N ASP A 342 17.52 -5.06 -11.30
CA ASP A 342 18.22 -5.50 -10.12
C ASP A 342 19.70 -5.89 -10.44
N PRO A 343 20.59 -6.22 -9.48
CA PRO A 343 22.01 -6.39 -9.78
C PRO A 343 22.27 -7.65 -10.60
N TRP A 344 21.25 -8.50 -10.71
CA TRP A 344 21.22 -9.70 -11.55
C TRP A 344 20.57 -9.45 -12.92
N GLY A 345 20.14 -8.21 -13.20
CA GLY A 345 19.55 -7.81 -14.47
C GLY A 345 18.07 -8.17 -14.60
N GLU A 346 17.37 -8.43 -13.50
CA GLU A 346 15.94 -8.74 -13.48
C GLU A 346 15.11 -7.47 -13.22
N VAL A 347 13.86 -7.42 -13.68
CA VAL A 347 12.96 -6.32 -13.29
C VAL A 347 12.62 -6.49 -11.80
N GLY A 348 12.92 -5.47 -11.00
CA GLY A 348 12.64 -5.56 -9.55
C GLY A 348 11.36 -4.86 -9.10
N LEU A 349 10.78 -3.97 -9.92
CA LEU A 349 9.52 -3.28 -9.63
C LEU A 349 8.65 -3.16 -10.88
N GLU A 350 7.40 -3.61 -10.78
CA GLU A 350 6.42 -3.57 -11.87
C GLU A 350 5.16 -2.83 -11.39
N PRO A 351 4.86 -1.63 -11.91
CA PRO A 351 3.58 -0.97 -11.66
C PRO A 351 2.42 -1.79 -12.22
N VAL A 352 1.43 -2.09 -11.39
CA VAL A 352 0.25 -2.88 -11.75
C VAL A 352 -1.00 -2.30 -11.10
N THR A 353 -2.16 -2.77 -11.54
CA THR A 353 -3.44 -2.50 -10.88
C THR A 353 -3.81 -3.64 -9.92
N ASP A 354 -4.82 -3.42 -9.08
CA ASP A 354 -5.35 -4.43 -8.12
C ASP A 354 -5.76 -5.72 -8.85
N ALA A 355 -6.41 -5.60 -10.01
CA ALA A 355 -6.86 -6.73 -10.80
C ALA A 355 -5.67 -7.53 -11.35
N THR A 356 -4.66 -6.84 -11.89
CA THR A 356 -3.43 -7.49 -12.35
C THR A 356 -2.69 -8.13 -11.17
N LEU A 357 -2.63 -7.49 -10.01
CA LEU A 357 -2.02 -8.09 -8.82
C LEU A 357 -2.74 -9.38 -8.42
N LEU A 358 -4.07 -9.39 -8.38
CA LEU A 358 -4.86 -10.58 -8.09
C LEU A 358 -4.55 -11.71 -9.08
N ASP A 359 -4.57 -11.42 -10.38
CA ASP A 359 -4.24 -12.41 -11.41
C ASP A 359 -2.84 -13.01 -11.18
N ARG A 360 -1.84 -12.18 -10.83
CA ARG A 360 -0.46 -12.62 -10.55
C ARG A 360 -0.37 -13.48 -9.28
N PHE A 361 -1.15 -13.14 -8.26
CA PHE A 361 -1.19 -13.89 -7.02
C PHE A 361 -1.82 -15.27 -7.23
N GLU A 362 -2.95 -15.34 -7.94
CA GLU A 362 -3.62 -16.62 -8.24
C GLU A 362 -2.76 -17.51 -9.15
N ASP A 363 -2.11 -16.94 -10.19
CA ASP A 363 -1.14 -17.66 -11.02
C ASP A 363 0.02 -18.22 -10.17
N TRP A 364 0.47 -17.46 -9.17
CA TRP A 364 1.52 -17.90 -8.25
C TRP A 364 1.03 -19.02 -7.32
N GLU A 365 -0.17 -18.93 -6.76
CA GLU A 365 -0.75 -19.98 -5.90
C GLU A 365 -0.95 -21.29 -6.65
N ASP A 366 -1.44 -21.23 -7.89
CA ASP A 366 -1.60 -22.40 -8.77
C ASP A 366 -0.25 -23.10 -9.01
N ALA A 367 0.83 -22.33 -9.10
CA ALA A 367 2.19 -22.86 -9.25
C ALA A 367 2.81 -23.34 -7.92
N HIS A 368 2.28 -22.89 -6.77
CA HIS A 368 2.80 -23.14 -5.43
C HIS A 368 1.69 -23.50 -4.41
N PRO A 369 0.92 -24.58 -4.63
CA PRO A 369 -0.30 -24.87 -3.86
C PRO A 369 -0.07 -25.17 -2.37
N ASP A 370 1.17 -25.45 -1.97
CA ASP A 370 1.55 -25.72 -0.57
C ASP A 370 2.32 -24.55 0.07
N ALA A 371 2.53 -23.45 -0.66
CA ALA A 371 3.26 -22.29 -0.16
C ALA A 371 2.34 -21.37 0.66
N VAL A 372 2.93 -20.73 1.66
CA VAL A 372 2.25 -19.78 2.56
C VAL A 372 2.96 -18.44 2.41
N THR A 373 2.20 -17.39 2.13
CA THR A 373 2.77 -16.02 1.97
C THR A 373 2.78 -15.24 3.26
N LEU A 374 1.78 -15.45 4.12
CA LEU A 374 1.65 -14.86 5.44
C LEU A 374 0.84 -15.80 6.33
N ASP A 375 1.39 -16.14 7.49
CA ASP A 375 0.69 -16.85 8.56
C ASP A 375 1.26 -16.39 9.91
N LEU A 376 0.52 -15.51 10.58
CA LEU A 376 0.95 -14.86 11.82
C LEU A 376 -0.14 -15.00 12.90
N ASP A 377 0.06 -15.98 13.76
CA ASP A 377 -0.63 -16.11 15.05
C ASP A 377 0.08 -15.29 16.15
N ASP A 378 -0.58 -15.12 17.30
CA ASP A 378 0.02 -14.52 18.50
C ASP A 378 1.34 -15.23 18.87
N GLY A 379 2.44 -14.47 18.86
CA GLY A 379 3.79 -14.96 19.19
C GLY A 379 4.49 -15.74 18.07
N ALA A 380 3.91 -15.77 16.86
CA ALA A 380 4.59 -16.29 15.69
C ALA A 380 5.87 -15.48 15.38
N PRO A 381 6.91 -16.11 14.82
CA PRO A 381 8.11 -15.41 14.38
C PRO A 381 7.79 -14.45 13.23
N TYR A 382 8.73 -13.56 12.92
CA TYR A 382 8.63 -12.72 11.75
C TYR A 382 8.41 -13.56 10.48
N PRO A 383 7.42 -13.23 9.63
CA PRO A 383 7.03 -14.10 8.50
C PRO A 383 7.99 -14.01 7.30
N TYR A 384 9.00 -13.13 7.36
CA TYR A 384 9.97 -12.92 6.28
C TYR A 384 11.41 -13.16 6.75
N GLY A 385 12.39 -12.93 5.87
CA GLY A 385 13.76 -13.34 6.10
C GLY A 385 14.56 -12.41 7.01
N LEU A 386 14.24 -11.11 7.03
CA LEU A 386 15.09 -10.06 7.60
C LEU A 386 14.45 -9.38 8.83
N GLU A 387 14.15 -10.17 9.86
CA GLU A 387 13.58 -9.65 11.12
C GLU A 387 14.47 -8.57 11.75
N GLY A 388 15.79 -8.80 11.80
CA GLY A 388 16.75 -7.82 12.31
C GLY A 388 16.72 -6.50 11.56
N LEU A 389 16.52 -6.52 10.23
CA LEU A 389 16.35 -5.32 9.43
C LEU A 389 15.04 -4.61 9.76
N ALA A 390 13.93 -5.35 9.85
CA ALA A 390 12.62 -4.79 10.18
C ALA A 390 12.65 -4.05 11.52
N LEU A 391 13.19 -4.68 12.56
CA LEU A 391 13.34 -4.10 13.89
C LEU A 391 14.29 -2.89 13.89
N ALA A 392 15.41 -2.97 13.18
CA ALA A 392 16.36 -1.86 13.09
C ALA A 392 15.74 -0.62 12.40
N LEU A 393 14.76 -0.81 11.51
CA LEU A 393 14.18 0.26 10.69
C LEU A 393 12.82 0.81 11.17
N VAL A 394 12.19 0.19 12.17
CA VAL A 394 10.80 0.49 12.61
C VAL A 394 10.52 1.99 12.84
N ASP A 395 11.51 2.72 13.36
CA ASP A 395 11.44 4.16 13.66
C ASP A 395 12.51 4.95 12.93
N THR A 396 12.55 4.80 11.61
CA THR A 396 13.52 5.48 10.77
C THR A 396 12.88 6.17 9.57
N GLU A 397 13.56 7.16 9.02
CA GLU A 397 13.18 7.84 7.79
C GLU A 397 14.27 7.77 6.74
N TYR A 398 13.86 7.51 5.50
CA TYR A 398 14.74 7.61 4.36
C TYR A 398 15.25 9.04 4.18
N VAL A 399 16.55 9.21 4.02
CA VAL A 399 17.18 10.50 3.71
C VAL A 399 17.64 10.52 2.26
N ALA A 400 18.59 9.66 1.90
CA ALA A 400 19.22 9.66 0.59
C ALA A 400 20.00 8.36 0.33
N PRO A 401 20.26 7.99 -0.94
CA PRO A 401 21.26 6.97 -1.26
C PRO A 401 22.68 7.53 -1.13
N LEU A 402 23.67 6.65 -0.96
CA LEU A 402 25.11 6.95 -1.01
C LEU A 402 25.72 6.31 -2.26
N PRO A 403 25.62 6.95 -3.44
CA PRO A 403 26.12 6.38 -4.70
C PRO A 403 27.64 6.19 -4.71
N GLU A 404 28.39 6.87 -3.84
CA GLU A 404 29.85 6.77 -3.75
C GLU A 404 30.35 5.37 -3.37
N LEU A 405 29.50 4.56 -2.74
CA LEU A 405 29.85 3.20 -2.33
C LEU A 405 29.57 2.16 -3.42
N LEU A 406 28.85 2.55 -4.48
CA LEU A 406 28.50 1.65 -5.58
C LEU A 406 29.72 1.19 -6.37
N ASP A 407 30.71 2.07 -6.55
CA ASP A 407 31.98 1.73 -7.21
C ASP A 407 32.78 0.65 -6.44
N ALA A 408 32.53 0.51 -5.14
CA ALA A 408 33.07 -0.55 -4.30
C ALA A 408 32.21 -1.81 -4.28
N GLY A 409 31.13 -1.86 -5.06
CA GLY A 409 30.19 -2.97 -5.13
C GLY A 409 29.18 -3.04 -3.98
N ALA A 410 29.01 -1.95 -3.23
CA ALA A 410 28.04 -1.88 -2.12
C ALA A 410 26.95 -0.84 -2.40
N TRP A 411 25.72 -1.20 -2.11
CA TRP A 411 24.60 -0.29 -2.05
C TRP A 411 24.46 0.21 -0.63
N ALA A 412 24.21 1.51 -0.51
CA ALA A 412 24.12 2.18 0.78
C ALA A 412 23.04 3.26 0.75
N TRP A 413 22.28 3.34 1.84
CA TRP A 413 21.24 4.35 2.03
C TRP A 413 21.37 4.97 3.41
N GLN A 414 21.35 6.30 3.47
CA GLN A 414 21.25 7.04 4.71
C GLN A 414 19.79 7.10 5.15
N LEU A 415 19.58 6.81 6.43
CA LEU A 415 18.33 7.01 7.12
C LEU A 415 18.59 7.86 8.39
N ALA A 416 17.53 8.37 8.98
CA ALA A 416 17.56 9.07 10.27
C ALA A 416 16.63 8.38 11.26
N ARG A 417 17.08 8.20 12.51
CA ARG A 417 16.21 7.77 13.60
C ARG A 417 15.10 8.79 13.79
N ARG A 418 13.87 8.34 14.07
CA ARG A 418 12.74 9.18 14.45
C ARG A 418 12.40 8.88 15.89
N GLY A 419 12.33 9.92 16.73
CA GLY A 419 11.72 9.76 18.04
C GLY A 419 10.28 9.29 17.85
N ALA A 420 9.94 8.17 18.45
CA ALA A 420 8.62 7.56 18.35
C ALA A 420 8.29 6.90 19.69
N GLU A 421 7.17 7.26 20.28
CA GLU A 421 6.66 6.60 21.48
C GLU A 421 5.33 5.95 21.13
N ARG A 422 5.28 4.63 21.18
CA ARG A 422 4.06 3.85 20.98
C ARG A 422 3.44 3.56 22.35
N THR A 423 2.19 3.96 22.54
CA THR A 423 1.41 3.66 23.75
C THR A 423 0.09 3.01 23.39
N GLN A 424 -0.52 2.31 24.35
CA GLN A 424 -1.86 1.75 24.21
C GLN A 424 -2.74 2.34 25.31
N ASP A 425 -3.86 2.95 24.93
CA ASP A 425 -4.85 3.51 25.85
C ASP A 425 -6.28 3.01 25.54
N ALA A 426 -7.27 3.60 26.20
CA ALA A 426 -8.68 3.19 26.03
C ALA A 426 -9.23 3.48 24.63
N ASP A 427 -8.59 4.39 23.88
CA ASP A 427 -8.97 4.78 22.53
C ASP A 427 -8.14 4.04 21.47
N GLY A 428 -7.31 3.08 21.89
CA GLY A 428 -6.51 2.22 21.03
C GLY A 428 -5.00 2.51 21.08
N PRO A 429 -4.24 2.01 20.11
CA PRO A 429 -2.83 2.31 20.00
C PRO A 429 -2.62 3.78 19.58
N GLN A 430 -1.53 4.37 20.07
CA GLN A 430 -1.14 5.76 19.87
C GLN A 430 0.35 5.84 19.50
N LEU A 431 0.72 6.82 18.68
CA LEU A 431 2.10 7.10 18.31
C LEU A 431 2.43 8.58 18.50
N ALA A 432 3.23 8.90 19.52
CA ALA A 432 3.79 10.24 19.66
C ALA A 432 5.03 10.37 18.77
N VAL A 433 4.98 11.29 17.81
CA VAL A 433 6.07 11.52 16.85
C VAL A 433 6.98 12.64 17.34
N GLY A 434 8.22 12.26 17.64
CA GLY A 434 9.31 13.16 18.02
C GLY A 434 10.16 13.66 16.86
N ALA A 435 11.25 14.34 17.20
CA ALA A 435 12.22 14.86 16.24
C ALA A 435 13.07 13.76 15.61
N LEU A 436 13.68 14.08 14.47
CA LEU A 436 14.71 13.24 13.88
C LEU A 436 16.00 13.30 14.71
N GLY A 437 16.57 12.12 14.95
CA GLY A 437 17.79 11.88 15.71
C GLY A 437 19.00 11.57 14.83
N GLY A 438 19.87 10.70 15.33
CA GLY A 438 21.14 10.36 14.68
C GLY A 438 20.97 9.64 13.33
N PRO A 439 21.95 9.80 12.43
CA PRO A 439 21.96 9.07 11.16
C PRO A 439 22.25 7.58 11.39
N LEU A 440 21.72 6.75 10.50
CA LEU A 440 22.09 5.36 10.32
C LEU A 440 22.23 5.05 8.83
N TRP A 441 22.90 3.95 8.51
CA TRP A 441 23.15 3.53 7.13
C TRP A 441 22.72 2.09 6.93
N VAL A 442 21.90 1.83 5.93
CA VAL A 442 21.59 0.47 5.47
C VAL A 442 22.56 0.11 4.37
N LEU A 443 23.26 -1.01 4.50
CA LEU A 443 24.29 -1.49 3.57
C LEU A 443 23.91 -2.86 3.04
N TRP A 444 24.12 -3.10 1.74
CA TRP A 444 23.89 -4.39 1.11
C TRP A 444 24.79 -4.60 -0.13
N ALA A 445 25.17 -5.85 -0.41
CA ALA A 445 25.92 -6.18 -1.62
C ALA A 445 25.58 -7.60 -2.15
N PRO A 446 25.48 -7.81 -3.47
CA PRO A 446 25.23 -9.12 -4.08
C PRO A 446 26.42 -10.07 -3.92
N GLU A 447 27.62 -9.52 -3.71
CA GLU A 447 28.84 -10.26 -3.42
C GLU A 447 29.53 -9.64 -2.18
N PRO A 448 30.25 -10.43 -1.36
CA PRO A 448 30.96 -9.88 -0.22
C PRO A 448 32.04 -8.87 -0.63
N VAL A 449 31.90 -7.64 -0.12
CA VAL A 449 32.84 -6.53 -0.34
C VAL A 449 33.27 -5.92 1.00
N THR A 450 34.34 -5.14 0.97
CA THR A 450 34.78 -4.35 2.12
C THR A 450 34.78 -2.88 1.72
N ILE A 451 34.07 -2.06 2.49
CA ILE A 451 33.92 -0.62 2.23
C ILE A 451 34.43 0.22 3.40
N ASP A 452 34.69 1.49 3.09
CA ASP A 452 35.04 2.53 4.06
C ASP A 452 33.87 3.50 4.22
N LEU A 453 33.17 3.41 5.35
CA LEU A 453 32.09 4.32 5.75
C LEU A 453 32.59 5.45 6.67
N SER A 454 33.88 5.48 7.02
CA SER A 454 34.46 6.50 7.90
C SER A 454 34.32 7.96 7.40
N PRO A 455 34.15 8.26 6.09
CA PRO A 455 33.82 9.62 5.65
C PRO A 455 32.47 10.15 6.14
N TRP A 456 31.51 9.25 6.44
CA TRP A 456 30.17 9.59 6.90
C TRP A 456 29.95 9.31 8.39
N LEU A 457 30.73 8.39 8.96
CA LEU A 457 30.60 7.95 10.34
C LEU A 457 31.93 8.11 11.09
N SER A 458 31.97 9.05 12.04
CA SER A 458 33.11 9.25 12.93
C SER A 458 32.93 8.50 14.25
N GLY A 459 33.98 7.82 14.71
CA GLY A 459 34.00 7.18 16.02
C GLY A 459 33.61 5.70 15.99
N PRO A 460 33.38 5.08 17.16
CA PRO A 460 32.96 3.69 17.24
C PRO A 460 31.59 3.50 16.58
N ALA A 461 31.43 2.40 15.84
CA ALA A 461 30.21 2.06 15.13
C ALA A 461 29.63 0.73 15.63
N LEU A 462 28.31 0.60 15.53
CA LEU A 462 27.57 -0.63 15.76
C LEU A 462 26.99 -1.10 14.43
N ALA A 463 27.05 -2.41 14.19
CA ALA A 463 26.36 -3.06 13.09
C ALA A 463 25.25 -3.95 13.63
N HIS A 464 24.05 -3.77 13.12
CA HIS A 464 22.90 -4.63 13.33
C HIS A 464 22.85 -5.64 12.18
N ASP A 465 22.82 -6.92 12.51
CA ASP A 465 22.63 -8.00 11.54
C ASP A 465 21.17 -8.02 11.05
N GLY A 466 20.98 -7.98 9.73
CA GLY A 466 19.65 -7.92 9.13
C GLY A 466 18.80 -9.16 9.34
N LEU A 467 19.40 -10.33 9.65
CA LEU A 467 18.66 -11.56 9.95
C LEU A 467 18.29 -11.62 11.41
N THR A 468 19.28 -11.52 12.30
CA THR A 468 19.13 -11.86 13.72
C THR A 468 18.84 -10.67 14.61
N GLY A 469 19.10 -9.44 14.13
CA GLY A 469 19.11 -8.24 14.94
C GLY A 469 20.29 -8.16 15.92
N GLU A 470 21.27 -9.09 15.83
CA GLU A 470 22.46 -9.04 16.67
C GLU A 470 23.23 -7.73 16.43
N ILE A 471 23.58 -7.04 17.52
CA ILE A 471 24.31 -5.78 17.50
C ILE A 471 25.77 -6.02 17.89
N VAL A 472 26.69 -5.75 16.98
CA VAL A 472 28.13 -5.93 17.22
C VAL A 472 28.92 -4.65 16.94
N PRO A 473 29.98 -4.34 17.73
CA PRO A 473 30.90 -3.26 17.40
C PRO A 473 31.66 -3.56 16.11
N VAL A 474 31.84 -2.54 15.26
CA VAL A 474 32.55 -2.64 13.98
C VAL A 474 33.49 -1.45 13.75
N ASP A 475 34.48 -1.65 12.88
CA ASP A 475 35.37 -0.58 12.39
C ASP A 475 34.77 0.02 11.11
N PRO A 476 34.32 1.30 11.12
CA PRO A 476 33.72 1.92 9.95
C PRO A 476 34.68 2.05 8.76
N SER A 477 36.00 1.93 8.97
CA SER A 477 36.99 2.01 7.88
C SER A 477 37.17 0.70 7.10
N ALA A 478 36.60 -0.40 7.59
CA ALA A 478 36.72 -1.73 6.99
C ALA A 478 35.47 -2.57 7.24
N LEU A 479 34.31 -2.10 6.76
CA LEU A 479 33.05 -2.80 6.93
C LEU A 479 32.87 -3.88 5.87
N ARG A 480 32.69 -5.12 6.32
CA ARG A 480 32.24 -6.20 5.44
C ARG A 480 30.75 -6.06 5.16
N VAL A 481 30.40 -5.98 3.89
CA VAL A 481 29.02 -5.94 3.38
C VAL A 481 28.83 -7.14 2.47
N ASP A 482 27.70 -7.83 2.60
CA ASP A 482 27.34 -8.98 1.78
C ASP A 482 25.81 -9.03 1.59
N VAL A 483 25.31 -10.20 1.20
CA VAL A 483 23.90 -10.41 0.81
C VAL A 483 22.94 -10.27 1.99
N VAL A 484 23.43 -10.37 3.23
CA VAL A 484 22.67 -10.05 4.44
C VAL A 484 22.80 -8.53 4.67
N PRO A 485 21.70 -7.76 4.57
CA PRO A 485 21.74 -6.33 4.83
C PRO A 485 22.24 -6.04 6.24
N ARG A 486 22.98 -4.95 6.39
CA ARG A 486 23.45 -4.47 7.70
C ARG A 486 22.99 -3.06 7.94
N VAL A 487 22.56 -2.77 9.16
CA VAL A 487 22.30 -1.39 9.60
C VAL A 487 23.46 -0.92 10.45
N ILE A 488 24.10 0.18 10.07
CA ILE A 488 25.23 0.77 10.78
C ILE A 488 24.78 2.05 11.47
N GLU A 489 25.15 2.23 12.73
CA GLU A 489 24.92 3.46 13.47
C GLU A 489 26.11 3.83 14.36
N ALA A 490 26.17 5.08 14.80
CA ALA A 490 27.19 5.52 15.75
C ALA A 490 26.93 4.90 17.13
N ALA A 491 27.96 4.37 17.80
CA ALA A 491 27.82 3.75 19.12
C ALA A 491 27.39 4.75 20.22
N ASP A 492 27.65 6.04 20.00
CA ASP A 492 27.26 7.12 20.91
C ASP A 492 25.88 7.71 20.57
N ALA A 493 25.19 7.20 19.53
CA ALA A 493 23.79 7.54 19.33
C ALA A 493 23.00 7.03 20.54
N PRO A 494 22.09 7.83 21.12
CA PRO A 494 21.21 7.33 22.16
C PRO A 494 20.44 6.14 21.57
N ILE A 495 20.83 4.94 22.01
CA ILE A 495 19.98 3.76 21.88
C ILE A 495 18.85 4.04 22.86
N ASP A 496 17.83 4.77 22.41
CA ASP A 496 16.52 4.63 23.03
C ASP A 496 16.23 3.14 22.90
N ALA A 497 16.39 2.43 24.03
CA ALA A 497 16.38 0.99 24.07
C ALA A 497 15.16 0.51 23.29
N LEU A 498 15.39 -0.19 22.17
CA LEU A 498 14.41 -1.13 21.66
C LEU A 498 14.02 -1.94 22.90
N ALA A 499 12.83 -1.68 23.43
CA ALA A 499 12.38 -2.35 24.63
C ALA A 499 12.52 -3.86 24.35
N PRO A 500 13.07 -4.67 25.27
CA PRO A 500 13.10 -6.10 25.06
C PRO A 500 11.70 -6.55 24.67
N ILE A 501 11.60 -7.25 23.54
CA ILE A 501 10.33 -7.76 23.03
C ILE A 501 9.66 -8.54 24.17
N PRO A 502 8.46 -8.16 24.63
CA PRO A 502 7.77 -8.92 25.65
C PRO A 502 7.53 -10.35 25.13
N GLY A 503 8.27 -11.33 25.64
CA GLY A 503 8.06 -12.76 25.33
C GLY A 503 9.23 -13.53 24.70
N SER A 504 10.39 -12.92 24.43
CA SER A 504 11.58 -13.69 24.03
C SER A 504 12.35 -14.21 25.26
N GLU A 505 11.91 -15.33 25.84
CA GLU A 505 12.73 -16.18 26.72
C GLU A 505 13.11 -17.49 26.03
#